data_AF-A0A933HLM9-F1
#
_entry.id   AF-A0A933HLM9-F1
#
_cell.length_a   1.000
_cell.length_b   1.000
_cell.length_c   1.000
_cell.angle_alpha   90.00
_cell.angle_beta   90.00
_cell.angle_gamma   90.00
#
_symmetry.space_group_name_H-M   'P 1'
#
loop_
_entity.id
_entity.type
_entity.pdbx_description
1 polymer ?
#
loop_
_entity_poly.entity_id
_entity_poly.type
_entity_poly.pdbx_seq_one_letter_code
_entity_poly.pdbx_strand_id
1 'polypeptide(L)'
;MNTIRRYNRAMPDSKLAQLTALPALPGTYALLLYLPRAARLQVGRLGTFDFPRGYYVYVGSARGAGGLRPRVLRHWRDAKRIHWHIDYLRAVARPVRVWYSTDTHVKECAWAEMLQARGAGNVASRFGASDCRCPAHLFHFARPPRLRFTSHPNSTKF
;
A
#
# COMPACT_ATOMS: atom_id res chain seq x y z
N MET A 1 -2.68 19.96 -26.73
CA MET A 1 -2.88 20.15 -25.28
C MET A 1 -3.08 18.80 -24.60
N ASN A 2 -2.08 18.27 -23.89
CA ASN A 2 -2.32 17.68 -22.57
C ASN A 2 -0.99 17.61 -21.80
N THR A 3 -0.93 18.43 -20.76
CA THR A 3 0.30 18.83 -20.08
C THR A 3 0.63 17.82 -18.99
N ILE A 4 1.51 16.85 -19.27
CA ILE A 4 2.15 16.02 -18.25
C ILE A 4 3.24 16.89 -17.57
N ARG A 5 2.84 17.73 -16.61
CA ARG A 5 3.72 18.47 -15.67
C ARG A 5 3.41 17.97 -14.26
N ARG A 6 4.33 17.68 -13.32
CA ARG A 6 5.79 17.68 -13.20
C ARG A 6 6.12 16.66 -12.10
N TYR A 7 7.06 15.74 -12.32
CA TYR A 7 7.61 14.83 -11.32
C TYR A 7 8.76 15.54 -10.59
N ASN A 8 8.55 16.04 -9.36
CA ASN A 8 9.59 16.76 -8.59
C ASN A 8 10.08 15.96 -7.37
N ARG A 9 10.51 14.74 -7.64
CA ARG A 9 11.66 14.06 -7.02
C ARG A 9 12.02 12.95 -7.99
N ALA A 10 13.11 13.11 -8.76
CA ALA A 10 13.42 12.21 -9.88
C ALA A 10 13.35 10.74 -9.44
N MET A 11 12.27 10.07 -9.84
CA MET A 11 12.11 8.64 -9.69
C MET A 11 12.98 8.01 -10.78
N PRO A 12 13.85 7.04 -10.47
CA PRO A 12 14.70 6.44 -11.50
C PRO A 12 13.85 5.88 -12.64
N ASP A 13 14.26 6.10 -13.90
CA ASP A 13 13.48 5.73 -15.09
C ASP A 13 13.08 4.24 -15.09
N SER A 14 13.97 3.37 -14.61
CA SER A 14 13.73 1.93 -14.47
C SER A 14 12.55 1.61 -13.54
N LYS A 15 12.34 2.43 -12.49
CA LYS A 15 11.25 2.25 -11.53
C LYS A 15 9.94 2.79 -12.09
N LEU A 16 9.99 3.88 -12.85
CA LEU A 16 8.82 4.41 -13.55
C LEU A 16 8.32 3.40 -14.60
N ALA A 17 9.24 2.84 -15.40
CA ALA A 17 8.94 1.80 -16.39
C ALA A 17 8.24 0.58 -15.77
N GLN A 18 8.73 0.10 -14.62
CA GLN A 18 8.11 -1.00 -13.88
C GLN A 18 6.68 -0.68 -13.41
N LEU A 19 6.42 0.54 -12.94
CA LEU A 19 5.08 0.92 -12.50
C LEU A 19 4.12 1.15 -13.67
N THR A 20 4.60 1.65 -14.81
CA THR A 20 3.77 1.82 -16.01
C THR A 20 3.40 0.48 -16.66
N ALA A 21 4.23 -0.55 -16.46
CA ALA A 21 3.98 -1.92 -16.89
C ALA A 21 2.95 -2.68 -16.02
N LEU A 22 2.48 -2.09 -14.91
CA LEU A 22 1.43 -2.70 -14.09
C LEU A 22 0.16 -2.95 -14.93
N PRO A 23 -0.56 -4.05 -14.67
CA PRO A 23 -1.78 -4.34 -15.41
C PRO A 23 -2.86 -3.30 -15.12
N ALA A 24 -3.64 -2.96 -16.13
CA ALA A 24 -4.84 -2.13 -16.01
C ALA A 24 -6.08 -2.97 -15.63
N LEU A 25 -5.87 -4.02 -14.84
CA LEU A 25 -6.89 -4.99 -14.43
C LEU A 25 -7.25 -4.78 -12.95
N PRO A 26 -8.47 -5.15 -12.52
CA PRO A 26 -8.80 -5.25 -11.12
C PRO A 26 -7.83 -6.18 -10.37
N GLY A 27 -7.66 -5.94 -9.08
CA GLY A 27 -6.82 -6.81 -8.27
C GLY A 27 -6.60 -6.32 -6.85
N THR A 28 -5.74 -7.04 -6.14
CA THR A 28 -5.26 -6.72 -4.80
C THR A 28 -3.78 -6.37 -4.85
N TYR A 29 -3.35 -5.41 -4.03
CA TYR A 29 -1.95 -5.01 -3.94
C TYR A 29 -1.50 -4.81 -2.49
N ALA A 30 -0.20 -4.98 -2.29
CA ALA A 30 0.49 -4.67 -1.05
C ALA A 30 1.56 -3.63 -1.35
N LEU A 31 1.43 -2.45 -0.75
CA LEU A 31 2.33 -1.33 -0.90
C LEU A 31 3.30 -1.29 0.28
N LEU A 32 4.59 -1.41 -0.01
CA LEU A 32 5.65 -1.17 0.96
C LEU A 32 6.00 0.32 0.98
N LEU A 33 5.93 0.94 2.14
CA LEU A 33 6.41 2.29 2.41
C LEU A 33 7.54 2.28 3.44
N TYR A 34 8.36 3.31 3.41
CA TYR A 34 9.36 3.60 4.42
C TYR A 34 9.09 4.97 5.05
N LEU A 35 8.95 4.99 6.36
CA LEU A 35 8.84 6.18 7.18
C LEU A 35 10.20 6.46 7.85
N PRO A 36 10.94 7.50 7.43
CA PRO A 36 12.29 7.75 7.94
C PRO A 36 12.33 8.24 9.39
N ARG A 37 11.25 8.87 9.87
CA ARG A 37 11.14 9.46 11.21
C ARG A 37 9.76 9.17 11.76
N ALA A 38 9.67 8.84 13.05
CA ALA A 38 8.37 8.62 13.69
C ALA A 38 7.48 9.87 13.54
N ALA A 39 6.18 9.68 13.44
CA ALA A 39 5.23 10.76 13.22
C ALA A 39 3.90 10.47 13.92
N ARG A 40 3.30 11.50 14.52
CA ARG A 40 1.91 11.48 14.98
C ARG A 40 1.04 12.08 13.89
N LEU A 41 0.05 11.34 13.39
CA LEU A 41 -0.78 11.77 12.25
C LEU A 41 -2.27 11.68 12.61
N GLN A 42 -3.02 12.71 12.25
CA GLN A 42 -4.49 12.65 12.22
C GLN A 42 -4.94 12.06 10.88
N VAL A 43 -5.58 10.89 10.95
CA VAL A 43 -6.02 10.12 9.77
C VAL A 43 -7.52 10.35 9.54
N GLY A 44 -7.87 11.54 9.05
CA GLY A 44 -9.26 11.91 8.79
C GLY A 44 -10.16 11.70 10.02
N ARG A 45 -11.29 11.00 9.82
CA ARG A 45 -12.24 10.64 10.90
C ARG A 45 -11.81 9.40 11.71
N LEU A 46 -10.77 8.69 11.30
CA LEU A 46 -10.28 7.50 11.99
C LEU A 46 -9.65 7.84 13.35
N GLY A 47 -9.13 9.07 13.48
CA GLY A 47 -8.50 9.57 14.69
C GLY A 47 -7.00 9.84 14.52
N THR A 48 -6.31 10.02 15.65
CA THR A 48 -4.88 10.34 15.70
C THR A 48 -4.09 9.12 16.17
N PHE A 49 -3.02 8.80 15.46
CA PHE A 49 -2.19 7.62 15.73
C PHE A 49 -0.71 7.97 15.71
N ASP A 50 0.08 7.22 16.48
CA ASP A 50 1.53 7.29 16.49
C ASP A 50 2.10 6.24 15.53
N PHE A 51 2.92 6.70 14.59
CA PHE A 51 3.59 5.88 13.58
C PHE A 51 5.09 5.83 13.87
N PRO A 52 5.62 4.74 14.46
CA PRO A 52 7.05 4.58 14.69
C PRO A 52 7.87 4.61 13.39
N ARG A 53 9.15 4.98 13.44
CA ARG A 53 10.01 4.84 12.25
C ARG A 53 10.02 3.39 11.77
N GLY A 54 10.16 3.18 10.46
CA GLY A 54 10.31 1.84 9.91
C GLY A 54 9.59 1.65 8.59
N TYR A 55 9.20 0.41 8.35
CA TYR A 55 8.56 -0.04 7.12
C TYR A 55 7.09 -0.32 7.39
N TYR A 56 6.28 -0.02 6.38
CA TYR A 56 4.84 -0.18 6.44
C TYR A 56 4.38 -0.97 5.24
N VAL A 57 3.54 -1.98 5.46
CA VAL A 57 2.87 -2.71 4.38
C VAL A 57 1.40 -2.40 4.46
N TYR A 58 0.89 -1.73 3.43
CA TYR A 58 -0.52 -1.45 3.27
C TYR A 58 -1.12 -2.38 2.22
N VAL A 59 -2.14 -3.15 2.60
CA VAL A 59 -2.89 -3.99 1.67
C VAL A 59 -4.14 -3.24 1.22
N GLY A 60 -4.41 -3.24 -0.08
CA GLY A 60 -5.63 -2.65 -0.60
C GLY A 60 -6.07 -3.26 -1.91
N SER A 61 -7.30 -2.96 -2.29
CA SER A 61 -7.90 -3.37 -3.55
C SER A 61 -7.90 -2.25 -4.60
N ALA A 62 -7.88 -2.67 -5.86
CA ALA A 62 -7.87 -1.82 -7.04
C ALA A 62 -9.02 -2.19 -7.98
N ARG A 63 -10.27 -2.18 -7.48
CA ARG A 63 -11.47 -2.58 -8.24
C ARG A 63 -12.13 -1.46 -9.06
N GLY A 64 -11.62 -0.23 -8.97
CA GLY A 64 -12.16 0.92 -9.69
C GLY A 64 -11.65 1.01 -11.14
N ALA A 65 -12.10 2.05 -11.85
CA ALA A 65 -11.72 2.32 -13.24
C ALA A 65 -10.19 2.25 -13.46
N GLY A 66 -9.79 1.44 -14.44
CA GLY A 66 -8.39 1.23 -14.84
C GLY A 66 -7.56 0.31 -13.92
N GLY A 67 -8.12 -0.17 -12.81
CA GLY A 67 -7.53 -1.26 -12.03
C GLY A 67 -6.26 -0.90 -11.24
N LEU A 68 -5.35 -1.87 -11.14
CA LEU A 68 -4.10 -1.81 -10.37
C LEU A 68 -3.20 -0.65 -10.79
N ARG A 69 -2.94 -0.48 -12.09
CA ARG A 69 -2.01 0.54 -12.60
C ARG A 69 -2.29 1.97 -12.09
N PRO A 70 -3.46 2.59 -12.33
CA PRO A 70 -3.74 3.94 -11.83
C PRO A 70 -3.80 3.99 -10.30
N ARG A 71 -4.29 2.94 -9.64
CA ARG A 71 -4.37 2.85 -8.18
C ARG A 71 -2.98 2.88 -7.54
N VAL A 72 -2.03 2.12 -8.08
CA VAL A 72 -0.66 2.07 -7.57
C VAL A 72 0.13 3.31 -7.96
N LEU A 73 0.03 3.77 -9.21
CA LEU A 73 0.69 5.01 -9.67
C LEU A 73 0.28 6.22 -8.82
N ARG A 74 -0.97 6.26 -8.36
CA ARG A 74 -1.42 7.30 -7.44
C ARG A 74 -0.53 7.38 -6.22
N HIS A 75 -0.10 6.28 -5.61
CA HIS A 75 0.75 6.30 -4.40
C HIS A 75 2.10 6.96 -4.62
N TRP A 76 2.64 6.88 -5.83
CA TRP A 76 3.91 7.52 -6.19
C TRP A 76 3.82 9.02 -6.45
N ARG A 77 2.65 9.57 -6.76
CA ARG A 77 2.47 11.03 -6.94
C ARG A 77 2.76 11.79 -5.64
N ASP A 78 3.47 12.91 -5.67
CA ASP A 78 3.74 13.71 -4.47
C ASP A 78 2.53 14.52 -4.02
N ALA A 79 2.13 15.50 -4.85
CA ALA A 79 0.95 16.30 -4.59
C ALA A 79 -0.31 15.55 -5.05
N LYS A 80 -1.22 15.25 -4.12
CA LYS A 80 -2.55 14.72 -4.42
C LYS A 80 -3.54 15.14 -3.34
N ARG A 81 -4.81 15.28 -3.72
CA ARG A 81 -5.90 15.37 -2.74
C ARG A 81 -5.97 14.08 -1.94
N ILE A 82 -6.09 14.17 -0.62
CA ILE A 82 -6.28 13.01 0.25
C ILE A 82 -7.62 12.34 -0.07
N HIS A 83 -7.61 11.02 -0.25
CA HIS A 83 -8.81 10.25 -0.57
C HIS A 83 -8.90 8.95 0.25
N TRP A 84 -7.79 8.26 0.51
CA TRP A 84 -7.76 7.07 1.37
C TRP A 84 -6.90 7.29 2.61
N HIS A 85 -7.10 6.48 3.65
CA HIS A 85 -6.28 6.54 4.87
C HIS A 85 -4.78 6.50 4.58
N ILE A 86 -4.35 5.66 3.63
CA ILE A 86 -2.94 5.53 3.24
C ILE A 86 -2.34 6.83 2.67
N ASP A 87 -3.15 7.75 2.13
CA ASP A 87 -2.66 9.02 1.62
C ASP A 87 -2.09 9.91 2.75
N TYR A 88 -2.62 9.81 3.97
CA TYR A 88 -2.11 10.54 5.15
C TYR A 88 -0.70 10.06 5.51
N LEU A 89 -0.49 8.74 5.58
CA LEU A 89 0.83 8.18 5.85
C LEU A 89 1.80 8.46 4.70
N ARG A 90 1.34 8.41 3.44
CA ARG A 90 2.16 8.71 2.26
C ARG A 90 2.69 10.15 2.28
N ALA A 91 2.00 11.10 2.92
CA ALA A 91 2.50 12.47 3.04
C ALA A 91 3.87 12.56 3.74
N VAL A 92 4.19 11.60 4.61
CA VAL A 92 5.44 11.55 5.39
C VAL A 92 6.29 10.29 5.12
N ALA A 93 5.74 9.28 4.45
CA ALA A 93 6.42 8.04 4.11
C ALA A 93 6.61 7.91 2.58
N ARG A 94 7.77 7.37 2.17
CA ARG A 94 8.07 7.15 0.75
C ARG A 94 7.67 5.75 0.30
N PRO A 95 7.04 5.58 -0.87
CA PRO A 95 6.76 4.26 -1.41
C PRO A 95 8.05 3.59 -1.90
N VAL A 96 8.21 2.30 -1.57
CA VAL A 96 9.43 1.53 -1.81
C VAL A 96 9.19 0.47 -2.89
N ARG A 97 8.14 -0.34 -2.75
CA ARG A 97 7.83 -1.50 -3.60
C ARG A 97 6.34 -1.77 -3.58
N VAL A 98 5.84 -2.44 -4.61
CA VAL A 98 4.48 -2.99 -4.65
C VAL A 98 4.53 -4.47 -5.02
N TRP A 99 3.65 -5.27 -4.42
CA TRP A 99 3.26 -6.59 -4.91
C TRP A 99 1.79 -6.53 -5.31
N TYR A 100 1.37 -7.35 -6.26
CA TYR A 100 -0.02 -7.37 -6.70
C TYR A 100 -0.44 -8.77 -7.15
N SER A 101 -1.75 -8.99 -7.19
CA SER A 101 -2.41 -10.12 -7.84
C SER A 101 -3.61 -9.61 -8.63
N THR A 102 -3.77 -10.10 -9.85
CA THR A 102 -4.97 -9.90 -10.69
C THR A 102 -6.01 -11.00 -10.48
N ASP A 103 -5.72 -11.99 -9.63
CA ASP A 103 -6.70 -13.01 -9.23
C ASP A 103 -7.81 -12.34 -8.41
N THR A 104 -9.03 -12.37 -8.95
CA THR A 104 -10.21 -11.74 -8.37
C THR A 104 -10.68 -12.43 -7.09
N HIS A 105 -10.26 -13.68 -6.84
CA HIS A 105 -10.57 -14.41 -5.60
C HIS A 105 -9.67 -13.97 -4.44
N VAL A 106 -8.48 -13.44 -4.74
CA VAL A 106 -7.54 -12.95 -3.72
C VAL A 106 -8.04 -11.62 -3.17
N LYS A 107 -8.70 -11.66 -2.00
CA LYS A 107 -9.14 -10.47 -1.27
C LYS A 107 -7.99 -9.90 -0.43
N GLU A 108 -8.01 -8.59 -0.26
CA GLU A 108 -7.11 -7.87 0.66
C GLU A 108 -7.09 -8.47 2.07
N CYS A 109 -8.22 -8.95 2.57
CA CYS A 109 -8.30 -9.59 3.89
C CYS A 109 -7.38 -10.81 4.02
N ALA A 110 -7.25 -11.64 2.98
CA ALA A 110 -6.40 -12.83 3.02
C ALA A 110 -4.92 -12.46 3.13
N TRP A 111 -4.51 -11.40 2.43
CA TRP A 111 -3.16 -10.85 2.54
C TRP A 111 -2.92 -10.16 3.90
N ALA A 112 -3.93 -9.48 4.44
CA ALA A 112 -3.88 -8.86 5.76
C ALA A 112 -3.69 -9.93 6.86
N GLU A 113 -4.45 -11.01 6.80
CA GLU A 113 -4.33 -12.15 7.73
C GLU A 113 -2.95 -12.80 7.65
N MET A 114 -2.46 -13.05 6.42
CA MET A 114 -1.12 -13.60 6.19
C MET A 114 0.00 -12.72 6.80
N LEU A 115 -0.15 -11.40 6.73
CA LEU A 115 0.81 -10.45 7.34
C LEU A 115 0.71 -10.44 8.85
N GLN A 116 -0.50 -10.48 9.40
CA GLN A 116 -0.73 -10.54 10.84
C GLN A 116 -0.13 -11.80 11.45
N ALA A 117 -0.30 -12.96 10.80
CA ALA A 117 0.29 -14.24 11.22
C ALA A 117 1.84 -14.22 11.24
N ARG A 118 2.48 -13.30 10.50
CA ARG A 118 3.94 -13.11 10.49
C ARG A 118 4.43 -12.15 11.58
N GLY A 119 3.62 -11.88 12.60
CA GLY A 119 3.96 -11.03 13.74
C GLY A 119 3.99 -9.54 13.40
N ALA A 120 3.32 -9.14 12.32
CA ALA A 120 3.27 -7.73 11.96
C ALA A 120 2.36 -6.95 12.91
N GLY A 121 2.86 -5.84 13.45
CA GLY A 121 2.12 -5.01 14.40
C GLY A 121 1.10 -4.10 13.69
N ASN A 122 -0.11 -4.02 14.24
CA ASN A 122 -1.10 -3.01 13.83
C ASN A 122 -0.86 -1.72 14.64
N VAL A 123 -0.41 -0.65 13.98
CA VAL A 123 -0.15 0.63 14.66
C VAL A 123 -1.34 1.60 14.62
N ALA A 124 -2.34 1.32 13.78
CA ALA A 124 -3.52 2.15 13.61
C ALA A 124 -4.74 1.26 13.39
N SER A 125 -5.60 1.16 14.41
CA SER A 125 -6.80 0.34 14.36
C SER A 125 -7.73 0.80 13.24
N ARG A 126 -8.36 -0.16 12.57
CA ARG A 126 -9.30 -0.01 11.45
C ARG A 126 -8.73 0.71 10.21
N PHE A 127 -7.40 0.93 10.15
CA PHE A 127 -6.76 1.63 9.05
C PHE A 127 -6.92 0.87 7.74
N GLY A 128 -7.72 1.44 6.83
CA GLY A 128 -7.98 0.88 5.51
C GLY A 128 -8.85 -0.39 5.50
N ALA A 129 -9.55 -0.66 6.61
CA ALA A 129 -10.43 -1.82 6.79
C ALA A 129 -11.90 -1.40 6.99
N SER A 130 -12.32 -0.30 6.36
CA SER A 130 -13.64 0.32 6.60
C SER A 130 -14.82 -0.54 6.11
N ASP A 131 -14.60 -1.36 5.10
CA ASP A 131 -15.58 -2.23 4.44
C ASP A 131 -15.46 -3.71 4.86
N CYS A 132 -14.59 -4.03 5.83
CA CYS A 132 -14.40 -5.38 6.33
C CYS A 132 -14.28 -5.41 7.86
N ARG A 133 -14.14 -6.61 8.45
CA ARG A 133 -13.97 -6.80 9.90
C ARG A 133 -12.50 -6.93 10.33
N CYS A 134 -11.54 -6.77 9.41
CA CYS A 134 -10.13 -6.87 9.75
C CYS A 134 -9.73 -5.81 10.79
N PRO A 135 -8.80 -6.12 11.71
CA PRO A 135 -8.30 -5.14 12.67
C PRO A 135 -7.68 -3.93 11.99
N ALA A 136 -6.89 -4.13 10.94
CA ALA A 136 -6.36 -3.10 10.05
C ALA A 136 -5.82 -3.77 8.77
N HIS A 137 -5.59 -2.97 7.72
CA HIS A 137 -4.84 -3.38 6.52
C HIS A 137 -3.46 -2.71 6.43
N LEU A 138 -3.00 -2.09 7.53
CA LEU A 138 -1.70 -1.45 7.62
C LEU A 138 -0.86 -2.09 8.72
N PHE A 139 0.33 -2.53 8.33
CA PHE A 139 1.21 -3.33 9.17
C PHE A 139 2.59 -2.69 9.29
N HIS A 140 3.12 -2.60 10.51
CA HIS A 140 4.44 -2.04 10.80
C HIS A 140 5.52 -3.12 10.94
N PHE A 141 6.72 -2.79 10.46
CA PHE A 141 7.93 -3.56 10.63
C PHE A 141 9.10 -2.62 10.96
N ALA A 142 9.84 -2.93 12.03
CA ALA A 142 11.04 -2.16 12.40
C ALA A 142 12.17 -2.25 11.36
N ARG A 143 12.21 -3.34 10.59
CA ARG A 143 13.19 -3.64 9.53
C ARG A 143 12.47 -3.96 8.21
N PRO A 144 13.14 -3.88 7.04
CA PRO A 144 12.51 -4.21 5.77
C PRO A 144 12.02 -5.68 5.80
N PRO A 145 10.71 -5.95 5.59
CA PRO A 145 10.20 -7.29 5.70
C PRO A 145 10.55 -8.11 4.45
N ARG A 146 10.91 -9.38 4.65
CA ARG A 146 11.15 -10.33 3.56
C ARG A 146 9.84 -11.02 3.18
N LEU A 147 9.01 -10.31 2.42
CA LEU A 147 7.70 -10.81 2.00
C LEU A 147 7.75 -11.47 0.63
N ARG A 148 7.00 -12.57 0.51
CA ARG A 148 6.64 -13.20 -0.75
C ARG A 148 5.12 -13.27 -0.80
N PHE A 149 4.52 -12.52 -1.72
CA PHE A 149 3.11 -12.67 -2.05
C PHE A 149 3.05 -13.66 -3.21
N THR A 150 2.63 -14.89 -2.94
CA THR A 150 2.39 -15.89 -3.98
C THR A 150 0.99 -15.69 -4.53
N SER A 151 0.89 -15.45 -5.84
CA SER A 151 -0.38 -15.52 -6.56
C SER A 151 -0.60 -16.98 -6.96
N HIS A 152 -1.05 -17.85 -6.05
CA HIS A 152 -1.60 -19.16 -6.43
C HIS A 152 -2.56 -19.71 -5.36
N PRO A 153 -3.74 -20.25 -5.76
CA PRO A 153 -4.75 -20.79 -4.86
C PRO A 153 -4.37 -22.14 -4.22
N ASN A 154 -3.18 -22.68 -4.47
CA ASN A 154 -2.79 -23.96 -3.89
C ASN A 154 -1.27 -24.11 -3.69
N SER A 155 -0.64 -23.16 -3.02
CA SER A 155 0.70 -23.39 -2.49
C SER A 155 0.89 -22.67 -1.17
N THR A 156 0.45 -23.33 -0.09
CA THR A 156 1.14 -23.26 1.19
C THR A 156 2.58 -23.65 0.94
N LYS A 157 3.51 -22.70 0.95
CA LYS A 157 4.90 -23.02 1.25
C LYS A 157 5.43 -21.98 2.23
N PHE A 158 5.58 -22.50 3.46
CA PHE A 158 6.18 -22.03 4.70
C PHE A 158 7.05 -20.76 4.59
#